data_AF-A0A099J0Z2-F1
#
_entry.id   AF-A0A099J0Z2-F1
#
_cell.length_a   1.000
_cell.length_b   1.000
_cell.length_c   1.000
_cell.angle_alpha   90.00
_cell.angle_beta   90.00
_cell.angle_gamma   90.00
#
_symmetry.space_group_name_H-M   'P 1'
#
loop_
_entity.id
_entity.type
_entity.pdbx_description
1 polymer ?
#
loop_
_entity_poly.entity_id
_entity_poly.type
_entity_poly.pdbx_seq_one_letter_code
_entity_poly.pdbx_strand_id
1 'polypeptide(L)'
;MDESTAGKIILIRADVAPTNLPAAAKTKDVAVGAPAIDTPIRFRLAVNAIRRTMPSGPTVKRGHGTSPVDHMAEWVAAKLDAGVRDVTIFDHVRTVASSGRAPLQLDVVDGYGIVRDVAALEVLLQSGIGRSKAFGCGLLTVARA
;
A
#
# COMPACT_ATOMS: atom_id res chain seq x y z
N MET A 1 -3.53 18.52 -5.56
CA MET A 1 -3.25 17.59 -6.67
C MET A 1 -2.34 18.36 -7.61
N ASP A 2 -1.07 18.00 -7.71
CA ASP A 2 -0.17 18.63 -8.67
C ASP A 2 -0.51 18.13 -10.07
N GLU A 3 -1.20 18.95 -10.85
CA GLU A 3 -1.26 18.81 -12.31
C GLU A 3 0.06 19.31 -12.88
N SER A 4 1.02 18.38 -12.98
CA SER A 4 2.15 18.55 -13.88
C SER A 4 1.65 18.49 -15.33
N THR A 5 2.23 19.31 -16.21
CA THR A 5 2.01 19.36 -17.66
C THR A 5 2.23 18.01 -18.38
N ALA A 6 2.74 17.00 -17.67
CA ALA A 6 2.97 15.63 -18.13
C ALA A 6 1.81 14.64 -17.85
N GLY A 7 0.72 15.08 -17.21
CA GLY A 7 -0.37 14.20 -16.77
C GLY A 7 -0.01 13.37 -15.53
N LYS A 8 -0.84 12.38 -15.18
CA LYS A 8 -0.64 11.54 -13.99
C LYS A 8 0.41 10.46 -14.25
N ILE A 9 1.45 10.42 -13.41
CA ILE A 9 2.47 9.36 -13.42
C ILE A 9 2.00 8.22 -12.53
N ILE A 10 2.01 6.99 -13.06
CA ILE A 10 1.65 5.78 -12.33
C ILE A 10 2.74 4.73 -12.48
N LEU A 11 2.98 3.97 -11.40
CA LEU A 11 3.82 2.78 -11.41
C LEU A 11 2.92 1.55 -11.33
N ILE A 12 3.10 0.62 -12.28
CA ILE A 12 2.35 -0.64 -12.33
C ILE A 12 3.35 -1.80 -12.15
N ARG A 13 3.00 -2.74 -11.28
CA ARG A 13 3.62 -4.06 -11.20
C ARG A 13 2.58 -5.08 -11.65
N ALA A 14 2.95 -5.95 -12.57
CA ALA A 14 2.08 -7.00 -13.09
C ALA A 14 2.90 -8.22 -13.50
N ASP A 15 2.30 -9.40 -13.41
CA ASP A 15 2.90 -10.66 -13.87
C ASP A 15 2.68 -10.89 -15.37
N VAL A 16 1.81 -10.08 -15.98
CA VAL A 16 1.50 -10.12 -17.42
C VAL A 16 2.02 -8.85 -18.06
N ALA A 17 2.75 -9.01 -19.17
CA ALA A 17 3.27 -7.88 -19.93
C ALA A 17 2.12 -6.96 -20.39
N PRO A 18 2.16 -5.66 -20.06
CA PRO A 18 1.11 -4.74 -20.45
C PRO A 18 1.11 -4.52 -21.97
N THR A 19 -0.07 -4.44 -22.56
CA THR A 19 -0.29 -4.04 -23.95
C THR A 19 -0.85 -2.62 -23.99
N ASN A 20 -0.74 -1.93 -25.14
CA ASN A 20 -1.24 -0.56 -25.33
C ASN A 20 -0.62 0.49 -24.40
N LEU A 21 0.70 0.44 -24.24
CA LEU A 21 1.42 1.41 -23.42
C LEU A 21 1.49 2.79 -24.10
N PRO A 22 1.38 3.89 -23.32
CA PRO A 22 1.72 5.22 -23.80
C PRO A 22 3.15 5.28 -24.30
N ALA A 23 3.44 6.12 -25.30
CA ALA A 23 4.78 6.23 -25.90
C ALA A 23 5.90 6.57 -24.90
N ALA A 24 5.57 7.29 -23.81
CA ALA A 24 6.52 7.65 -22.77
C ALA A 24 6.71 6.55 -21.68
N ALA A 25 5.95 5.47 -21.74
CA ALA A 25 6.03 4.41 -20.73
C ALA A 25 7.33 3.63 -20.85
N LYS A 26 7.85 3.19 -19.71
CA LYS A 26 9.03 2.32 -19.61
C LYS A 26 8.62 1.02 -18.92
N THR A 27 8.99 -0.10 -19.52
CA THR A 27 8.86 -1.42 -18.91
C THR A 27 10.23 -1.93 -18.48
N LYS A 28 10.22 -2.70 -17.40
CA LYS A 28 11.41 -3.37 -16.90
C LYS A 28 10.98 -4.70 -16.30
N ASP A 29 11.59 -5.77 -16.78
CA ASP A 29 11.50 -7.06 -16.13
C ASP A 29 12.37 -7.03 -14.87
N VAL A 30 11.76 -7.41 -13.75
CA VAL A 30 12.42 -7.43 -12.46
C VAL A 30 12.31 -8.86 -11.94
N ALA A 31 13.45 -9.47 -11.65
CA ALA A 31 13.47 -10.77 -11.00
C ALA A 31 12.69 -10.67 -9.68
N VAL A 32 11.79 -11.62 -9.46
CA VAL A 32 11.12 -11.77 -8.18
C VAL A 32 12.18 -12.12 -7.14
N GLY A 33 12.33 -11.28 -6.13
CA GLY A 33 13.26 -11.52 -5.04
C GLY A 33 13.17 -10.43 -3.99
N ALA A 34 12.90 -10.82 -2.75
CA ALA A 34 13.07 -9.92 -1.62
C ALA A 34 14.56 -9.78 -1.25
N PRO A 35 14.98 -8.66 -0.64
CA PRO A 35 16.30 -8.58 -0.02
C PRO A 35 16.47 -9.67 1.05
N ALA A 36 17.72 -10.06 1.32
CA ALA A 36 18.02 -11.11 2.30
C ALA A 36 17.57 -10.72 3.71
N ILE A 37 17.40 -11.72 4.59
CA ILE A 37 17.13 -11.51 6.01
C ILE A 37 18.14 -10.53 6.63
N ASP A 38 17.69 -9.74 7.60
CA ASP A 38 18.44 -8.70 8.29
C ASP A 38 18.93 -7.54 7.41
N THR A 39 18.51 -7.49 6.13
CA THR A 39 18.81 -6.34 5.27
C THR A 39 17.94 -5.14 5.66
N PRO A 40 18.54 -3.96 5.94
CA PRO A 40 17.79 -2.72 6.08
C PRO A 40 17.17 -2.30 4.75
N ILE A 41 15.90 -1.93 4.78
CA ILE A 41 15.15 -1.49 3.60
C ILE A 41 14.45 -0.16 3.86
N ARG A 42 14.34 0.65 2.81
CA ARG A 42 13.32 1.69 2.70
C ARG A 42 12.13 1.12 1.92
N PHE A 43 10.93 1.52 2.30
CA PHE A 43 9.71 1.10 1.63
C PHE A 43 8.78 2.27 1.35
N ARG A 44 7.95 2.11 0.32
CA ARG A 44 6.75 2.91 0.05
C ARG A 44 5.56 1.98 -0.05
N LEU A 45 4.50 2.28 0.68
CA LEU A 45 3.27 1.51 0.75
C LEU A 45 2.06 2.41 0.47
N ALA A 46 1.30 2.09 -0.58
CA ALA A 46 0.01 2.71 -0.85
C ALA A 46 -1.12 1.82 -0.33
N VAL A 47 -2.00 2.29 0.56
CA VAL A 47 -3.05 1.47 1.20
C VAL A 47 -4.33 2.25 1.44
N ASN A 48 -5.45 1.53 1.52
CA ASN A 48 -6.69 2.02 2.11
C ASN A 48 -6.73 1.56 3.58
N ALA A 49 -6.20 2.38 4.50
CA ALA A 49 -6.06 2.01 5.91
C ALA A 49 -7.38 2.22 6.67
N ILE A 50 -8.24 1.20 6.63
CA ILE A 50 -9.55 1.18 7.29
C ILE A 50 -9.67 0.04 8.30
N ARG A 51 -10.45 0.28 9.35
CA ARG A 51 -10.93 -0.72 10.30
C ARG A 51 -12.43 -0.94 10.14
N ARG A 52 -12.87 -2.16 10.45
CA ARG A 52 -14.30 -2.50 10.56
C ARG A 52 -14.80 -1.96 11.90
N THR A 53 -15.93 -1.29 11.89
CA THR A 53 -16.61 -0.82 13.11
C THR A 53 -17.93 -1.56 13.27
N MET A 54 -18.24 -1.93 14.50
CA MET A 54 -19.58 -2.39 14.89
C MET A 54 -20.32 -1.14 15.37
N PRO A 55 -21.44 -0.75 14.74
CA PRO A 55 -22.25 0.32 15.27
C PRO A 55 -22.82 -0.12 16.63
N SER A 56 -22.52 0.64 17.68
CA SER A 56 -23.08 0.45 19.01
C SER A 56 -24.06 1.59 19.27
N GLY A 57 -25.36 1.33 19.16
CA GLY A 57 -26.39 2.31 19.49
C GLY A 57 -27.82 1.79 19.21
N PRO A 58 -28.82 2.23 19.99
CA PRO A 58 -30.20 1.72 19.91
C PRO A 58 -30.92 2.04 18.59
N THR A 59 -30.39 2.96 17.76
CA THR A 59 -31.06 3.48 16.56
C THR A 59 -30.41 3.04 15.23
N VAL A 60 -29.34 2.23 15.26
CA VAL A 60 -28.60 1.89 14.04
C VAL A 60 -29.04 0.54 13.46
N LYS A 61 -29.48 0.55 12.19
CA LYS A 61 -29.75 -0.66 11.40
C LYS A 61 -28.53 -1.58 11.43
N ARG A 62 -28.74 -2.87 11.73
CA ARG A 62 -27.70 -3.93 11.68
C ARG A 62 -26.82 -3.75 10.44
N GLY A 63 -25.52 -3.55 10.65
CA GLY A 63 -24.55 -3.41 9.56
C GLY A 63 -23.14 -3.20 10.11
N HIS A 64 -22.12 -3.53 9.32
CA HIS A 64 -20.73 -3.26 9.68
C HIS A 64 -20.30 -1.96 9.03
N GLY A 65 -19.84 -1.01 9.82
CA GLY A 65 -19.24 0.22 9.33
C GLY A 65 -17.76 0.01 8.97
N THR A 66 -17.19 0.97 8.24
CA THR A 66 -15.75 1.10 8.07
C THR A 66 -15.33 2.50 8.46
N SER A 67 -14.25 2.62 9.22
CA SER A 67 -13.67 3.89 9.64
C SER A 67 -12.18 3.90 9.33
N PRO A 68 -11.58 5.07 9.09
CA PRO A 68 -10.13 5.18 8.98
C PRO A 68 -9.41 4.62 10.22
N VAL A 69 -8.19 4.16 10.03
CA VAL A 69 -7.28 3.83 11.13
C VAL A 69 -6.71 5.11 11.72
N ASP A 70 -6.66 5.17 13.06
CA ASP A 70 -6.11 6.31 13.81
C ASP A 70 -4.58 6.16 14.01
N HIS A 71 -4.11 4.96 14.36
CA HIS A 71 -2.69 4.67 14.60
C HIS A 71 -2.02 4.03 13.38
N MET A 72 -1.61 4.87 12.42
CA MET A 72 -1.04 4.41 11.15
C MET A 72 0.25 3.58 11.33
N ALA A 73 1.15 4.02 12.20
CA ALA A 73 2.42 3.32 12.45
C ALA A 73 2.21 1.88 12.94
N GLU A 74 1.36 1.69 13.95
CA GLU A 74 1.02 0.37 14.47
C GLU A 74 0.34 -0.50 13.42
N TRP A 75 -0.56 0.08 12.62
CA TRP A 75 -1.27 -0.67 11.59
C TRP A 75 -0.33 -1.12 10.47
N VAL A 76 0.56 -0.25 10.00
CA VAL A 76 1.55 -0.60 8.97
C VAL A 76 2.53 -1.64 9.50
N ALA A 77 3.04 -1.47 10.72
CA ALA A 77 3.89 -2.47 11.36
C ALA A 77 3.20 -3.83 11.43
N ALA A 78 1.94 -3.89 11.87
CA ALA A 78 1.16 -5.12 11.92
C ALA A 78 0.90 -5.74 10.53
N LYS A 79 0.77 -4.92 9.47
CA LYS A 79 0.62 -5.43 8.10
C LYS A 79 1.91 -5.97 7.51
N LEU A 80 3.05 -5.47 7.97
CA LEU A 80 4.37 -5.85 7.47
C LEU A 80 5.05 -6.92 8.33
N ASP A 81 4.59 -7.15 9.56
CA ASP A 81 5.29 -7.95 10.59
C ASP A 81 5.73 -9.34 10.12
N ALA A 82 4.94 -9.97 9.24
CA ALA A 82 5.28 -11.28 8.67
C ALA A 82 6.61 -11.26 7.89
N GLY A 83 6.97 -10.16 7.22
CA GLY A 83 8.17 -10.06 6.39
C GLY A 83 9.17 -8.97 6.81
N VAL A 84 8.74 -7.97 7.59
CA VAL A 84 9.55 -6.81 7.96
C VAL A 84 9.36 -6.49 9.45
N ARG A 85 10.47 -6.31 10.16
CA ARG A 85 10.52 -5.87 11.57
C ARG A 85 11.08 -4.46 11.70
N ASP A 86 10.99 -3.90 12.90
CA ASP A 86 11.54 -2.58 13.26
C ASP A 86 11.09 -1.46 12.32
N VAL A 87 9.80 -1.50 11.98
CA VAL A 87 9.18 -0.56 11.05
C VAL A 87 9.12 0.84 11.66
N THR A 88 9.68 1.82 10.95
CA THR A 88 9.58 3.24 11.28
C THR A 88 9.01 4.00 10.09
N ILE A 89 7.91 4.73 10.30
CA ILE A 89 7.33 5.63 9.30
C ILE A 89 7.95 7.01 9.44
N PHE A 90 8.35 7.63 8.33
CA PHE A 90 8.84 9.01 8.32
C PHE A 90 8.00 9.96 7.45
N ASP A 91 7.20 9.43 6.52
CA ASP A 91 6.25 10.23 5.75
C ASP A 91 4.91 9.49 5.59
N HIS A 92 3.82 10.25 5.65
CA HIS A 92 2.47 9.75 5.46
C HIS A 92 1.58 10.85 4.87
N VAL A 93 1.04 10.57 3.68
CA VAL A 93 0.10 11.45 2.99
C VAL A 93 -1.22 10.72 2.79
N ARG A 94 -2.32 11.32 3.26
CA ARG A 94 -3.68 10.83 3.03
C ARG A 94 -4.37 11.66 1.96
N THR A 95 -4.88 10.98 0.94
CA THR A 95 -5.79 11.55 -0.06
C THR A 95 -7.14 10.84 0.04
N VAL A 96 -8.23 11.61 0.02
CA VAL A 96 -9.59 11.06 -0.03
C VAL A 96 -10.19 11.38 -1.40
N ALA A 97 -10.54 10.35 -2.15
CA ALA A 97 -11.26 10.46 -3.41
C ALA A 97 -12.73 10.15 -3.17
N SER A 98 -13.59 11.15 -3.30
CA SER A 98 -15.05 11.00 -3.23
C SER A 98 -15.61 10.89 -4.65
N SER A 99 -15.57 9.70 -5.24
CA SER A 99 -16.28 9.42 -6.50
C SER A 99 -17.25 8.27 -6.30
N GLY A 100 -18.55 8.51 -6.51
CA GLY A 100 -19.60 7.49 -6.35
C GLY A 100 -20.14 7.36 -4.93
N ARG A 101 -20.52 6.14 -4.52
CA ARG A 101 -21.35 5.87 -3.34
C ARG A 101 -20.61 5.88 -2.00
N ALA A 102 -19.29 5.65 -2.01
CA ALA A 102 -18.47 5.62 -0.79
C ALA A 102 -17.09 6.24 -1.06
N PRO A 103 -16.56 7.06 -0.13
CA PRO A 103 -15.24 7.65 -0.31
C PRO A 103 -14.14 6.58 -0.27
N LEU A 104 -13.16 6.68 -1.17
CA LEU A 104 -11.93 5.90 -1.14
C LEU A 104 -10.85 6.73 -0.43
N GLN A 105 -10.24 6.13 0.58
CA GLN A 105 -9.05 6.69 1.22
C GLN A 105 -7.81 6.01 0.65
N LEU A 106 -6.84 6.81 0.25
CA LEU A 106 -5.51 6.38 -0.17
C LEU A 106 -4.49 7.02 0.76
N ASP A 107 -3.86 6.19 1.58
CA ASP A 107 -2.72 6.54 2.41
C ASP A 107 -1.45 6.07 1.70
N VAL A 108 -0.54 7.00 1.41
CA VAL A 108 0.82 6.68 0.96
C VAL A 108 1.73 6.86 2.15
N VAL A 109 2.46 5.80 2.49
CA VAL A 109 3.33 5.73 3.65
C VAL A 109 4.74 5.39 3.19
N ASP A 110 5.71 6.18 3.63
CA ASP A 110 7.13 5.88 3.47
C ASP A 110 7.79 5.59 4.81
N GLY A 111 8.68 4.59 4.80
CA GLY A 111 9.32 4.14 6.02
C GLY A 111 10.57 3.32 5.79
N TYR A 112 11.17 2.93 6.91
CA TYR A 112 12.28 1.99 7.01
C TYR A 112 11.84 0.74 7.75
N GLY A 113 12.53 -0.36 7.50
CA GLY A 113 12.40 -1.57 8.29
C GLY A 113 13.55 -2.52 8.00
N ILE A 114 13.56 -3.67 8.66
CA ILE A 114 14.55 -4.72 8.49
C ILE A 114 13.84 -5.97 8.00
N VAL A 115 14.37 -6.63 6.96
CA VAL A 115 13.79 -7.88 6.48
C VAL A 115 13.86 -8.93 7.58
N ARG A 116 12.69 -9.45 7.97
CA ARG A 116 12.54 -10.53 8.95
C ARG A 116 12.48 -11.89 8.26
N ASP A 117 11.68 -11.99 7.20
CA ASP A 117 11.43 -13.23 6.48
C ASP A 117 11.32 -12.92 4.98
N VAL A 118 12.19 -13.54 4.19
CA VAL A 118 12.32 -13.30 2.76
C VAL A 118 11.08 -13.79 2.01
N ALA A 119 10.59 -14.99 2.33
CA ALA A 119 9.44 -15.60 1.64
C ALA A 119 8.15 -14.84 1.95
N ALA A 120 7.94 -14.45 3.21
CA ALA A 120 6.80 -13.63 3.60
C ALA A 120 6.85 -12.24 2.95
N LEU A 121 8.03 -11.62 2.87
CA LEU A 121 8.20 -10.34 2.17
C LEU A 121 7.91 -10.48 0.66
N GLU A 122 8.32 -11.57 0.02
CA GLU A 122 7.97 -11.85 -1.38
C GLU A 122 6.45 -11.95 -1.58
N VAL A 123 5.75 -12.67 -0.69
CA VAL A 123 4.29 -12.75 -0.72
C VAL A 123 3.65 -11.36 -0.58
N LEU A 124 4.16 -10.51 0.31
CA LEU A 124 3.66 -9.14 0.48
C LEU A 124 3.89 -8.29 -0.78
N LEU A 125 5.07 -8.42 -1.40
CA LEU A 125 5.45 -7.71 -2.63
C LEU A 125 4.64 -8.14 -3.86
N GLN A 126 4.22 -9.40 -3.93
CA GLN A 126 3.43 -9.95 -5.03
C GLN A 126 1.93 -9.73 -4.84
N SER A 127 1.40 -10.13 -3.68
CA SER A 127 -0.05 -10.11 -3.44
C SER A 127 -0.58 -8.70 -3.15
N GLY A 128 0.28 -7.81 -2.67
CA GLY A 128 -0.05 -6.49 -2.21
C GLY A 128 -0.83 -6.46 -0.89
N ILE A 129 -0.82 -5.31 -0.21
CA ILE A 129 -1.30 -5.18 1.17
C ILE A 129 -2.67 -4.49 1.25
N GLY A 130 -3.60 -5.06 2.00
CA GLY A 130 -4.89 -4.43 2.27
C GLY A 130 -5.90 -4.50 1.12
N ARG A 131 -6.89 -3.60 1.15
CA ARG A 131 -8.06 -3.57 0.26
C ARG A 131 -7.91 -2.53 -0.85
N SER A 132 -8.87 -2.52 -1.78
CA SER A 132 -8.98 -1.52 -2.86
C SER A 132 -7.82 -1.52 -3.86
N LYS A 133 -7.23 -2.69 -4.14
CA LYS A 133 -6.05 -2.82 -5.02
C LYS A 133 -6.26 -2.30 -6.44
N ALA A 134 -7.46 -2.51 -6.99
CA ALA A 134 -7.87 -1.99 -8.29
C ALA A 134 -7.94 -0.44 -8.35
N PHE A 135 -7.85 0.24 -7.20
CA PHE A 135 -7.96 1.69 -7.09
C PHE A 135 -6.65 2.35 -6.63
N GLY A 136 -5.49 1.74 -6.93
CA GLY A 136 -4.18 2.30 -6.61
C GLY A 136 -3.67 1.99 -5.20
N CYS A 137 -4.29 1.05 -4.48
CA CYS A 137 -3.82 0.58 -3.19
C CYS A 137 -3.09 -0.77 -3.31
N GLY A 138 -2.42 -1.16 -2.24
CA GLY A 138 -1.75 -2.44 -2.03
C GLY A 138 -0.37 -2.60 -2.61
N LEU A 139 0.11 -1.67 -3.45
CA LEU A 139 1.48 -1.74 -3.95
C LEU A 139 2.48 -1.44 -2.82
N LEU A 140 3.34 -2.41 -2.53
CA LEU A 140 4.54 -2.26 -1.70
C LEU A 140 5.76 -2.22 -2.63
N THR A 141 6.58 -1.18 -2.48
CA THR A 141 7.90 -1.09 -3.12
C THR A 141 8.96 -1.00 -2.06
N VAL A 142 10.11 -1.64 -2.31
CA VAL A 142 11.25 -1.67 -1.39
C VAL A 142 12.53 -1.38 -2.14
N ALA A 143 13.49 -0.80 -1.44
CA ALA A 143 14.87 -0.69 -1.87
C ALA A 143 15.77 -0.88 -0.65
N ARG A 144 17.03 -1.30 -0.86
CA ARG A 144 18.02 -1.31 0.22
C ARG A 144 18.18 0.13 0.74
N ALA A 145 18.24 0.26 2.07
CA ALA A 145 18.47 1.54 2.74
C ALA A 145 19.95 1.94 2.63
#